data_AF-A0A5B9WD05-F1
#
_entry.id   AF-A0A5B9WD05-F1
#
_cell.length_a   1.000
_cell.length_b   1.000
_cell.length_c   1.000
_cell.angle_alpha   90.00
_cell.angle_beta   90.00
_cell.angle_gamma   90.00
#
_symmetry.space_group_name_H-M   'P 1'
#
loop_
_entity.id
_entity.type
_entity.pdbx_description
1 polymer ?
#
loop_
_entity_poly.entity_id
_entity_poly.type
_entity_poly.pdbx_seq_one_letter_code
_entity_poly.pdbx_strand_id
1 'polypeptide(L)'
;MPRHEDIVRQIAELDPVDREELLIQLGTLPPFGWSGHPWRYWPGLPSFPSIVRTPDVCGGSARLIRTRAPVWTLERMRQLGISDADILSSSPRLQAADLVQAWAYADQHREEIEKEIRENEEE
;
A
#
# COMPACT_ATOMS: atom_id res chain seq x y z
N MET A 1 21.21 -14.49 -17.57
CA MET A 1 20.47 -14.33 -16.30
C MET A 1 19.77 -15.65 -16.01
N PRO A 2 19.85 -16.19 -14.77
CA PRO A 2 19.15 -17.42 -14.42
C PRO A 2 17.63 -17.25 -14.56
N ARG A 3 16.90 -18.32 -14.90
CA ARG A 3 15.44 -18.24 -15.06
C ARG A 3 14.78 -18.21 -13.68
N HIS A 4 13.60 -17.59 -13.59
CA HIS A 4 12.87 -17.40 -12.34
C HIS A 4 12.68 -18.71 -11.54
N GLU A 5 12.44 -19.82 -12.23
CA GLU A 5 12.27 -21.15 -11.64
C GLU A 5 13.55 -21.69 -10.98
N ASP A 6 14.71 -21.37 -11.56
CA ASP A 6 16.02 -21.80 -11.03
C ASP A 6 16.32 -21.10 -9.70
N ILE A 7 15.90 -19.84 -9.57
CA ILE A 7 16.07 -19.03 -8.36
C ILE A 7 15.15 -19.53 -7.24
N VAL A 8 13.88 -19.80 -7.54
CA VAL A 8 12.90 -20.30 -6.56
C VAL A 8 13.33 -21.66 -6.00
N ARG A 9 13.84 -22.53 -6.86
CA ARG A 9 14.32 -23.86 -6.44
C ARG A 9 15.57 -23.77 -5.57
N GLN A 10 16.53 -22.91 -5.92
CA GLN A 10 17.72 -22.68 -5.09
C GLN A 10 17.35 -22.14 -3.70
N ILE A 11 16.38 -21.24 -3.60
CA ILE A 11 15.90 -20.73 -2.30
C ILE A 11 15.23 -21.85 -1.47
N ALA A 12 14.52 -22.75 -2.14
CA ALA A 12 13.85 -23.88 -1.49
C ALA A 12 14.84 -24.95 -0.96
N GLU A 13 16.01 -25.07 -1.59
CA GLU A 13 17.07 -26.03 -1.23
C GLU A 13 18.00 -25.52 -0.11
N LEU A 14 17.92 -24.24 0.27
CA LEU A 14 18.65 -23.70 1.42
C LEU A 14 18.03 -24.15 2.74
N ASP A 15 18.89 -24.45 3.72
CA ASP A 15 18.50 -24.72 5.10
C ASP A 15 17.65 -23.56 5.65
N PRO A 16 16.64 -23.81 6.51
CA PRO A 16 15.77 -22.75 7.03
C PRO A 16 16.54 -21.57 7.62
N VAL A 17 17.70 -21.82 8.25
CA VAL A 17 18.56 -20.79 8.83
C VAL A 17 19.26 -19.97 7.74
N ASP A 18 19.82 -20.63 6.72
CA ASP A 18 20.51 -19.95 5.61
C ASP A 18 19.54 -19.16 4.72
N ARG A 19 18.30 -19.63 4.57
CA ARG A 19 17.23 -18.91 3.88
C ARG A 19 16.87 -17.62 4.63
N GLU A 20 16.80 -17.70 5.95
CA GLU A 20 16.49 -16.56 6.81
C GLU A 20 17.64 -15.54 6.80
N GLU A 21 18.88 -16.02 6.82
CA GLU A 21 20.09 -15.18 6.72
C GLU A 21 20.19 -14.46 5.38
N LEU A 22 19.89 -15.14 4.26
CA LEU A 22 19.85 -14.51 2.94
C LEU A 22 18.74 -13.45 2.81
N LEU A 23 17.59 -13.66 3.44
CA LEU A 23 16.51 -12.67 3.47
C LEU A 23 16.90 -11.45 4.33
N ILE A 24 17.63 -11.65 5.42
CA ILE A 24 18.20 -10.59 6.27
C ILE A 24 19.28 -9.80 5.51
N GLN A 25 20.11 -10.49 4.72
CA GLN A 25 21.23 -9.87 4.00
C GLN A 25 20.79 -9.08 2.76
N LEU A 26 19.72 -9.53 2.09
CA LEU A 26 19.08 -8.82 0.98
C LEU A 26 18.15 -7.69 1.44
N GLY A 27 17.64 -7.76 2.67
CA GLY A 27 16.81 -6.73 3.31
C GLY A 27 17.53 -6.10 4.50
N THR A 28 18.40 -5.12 4.25
CA THR A 28 19.08 -4.34 5.31
C THR A 28 18.12 -3.85 6.41
N LEU A 29 18.18 -4.48 7.60
CA LEU A 29 17.68 -3.96 8.88
C LEU A 29 18.62 -4.38 10.05
N PRO A 30 18.70 -3.56 11.13
CA PRO A 30 19.71 -3.66 12.20
C PRO A 30 19.45 -4.82 13.18
N PRO A 31 20.45 -5.19 14.02
CA PRO A 31 20.39 -6.40 14.83
C PRO A 31 19.47 -6.26 16.05
N PHE A 32 18.50 -7.17 16.11
CA PHE A 32 17.72 -7.69 17.24
C PHE A 32 17.68 -6.95 18.58
N GLY A 33 16.44 -6.72 19.04
CA GLY A 33 16.06 -6.90 20.44
C GLY A 33 14.84 -6.08 20.85
N TRP A 34 13.70 -6.75 21.06
CA TRP A 34 12.79 -6.64 22.23
C TRP A 34 11.36 -7.08 21.87
N SER A 35 10.75 -7.78 22.83
CA SER A 35 9.51 -8.52 22.74
C SER A 35 8.27 -7.62 22.67
N GLY A 36 7.55 -7.67 21.54
CA GLY A 36 6.11 -7.42 21.50
C GLY A 36 5.63 -6.24 20.65
N HIS A 37 5.78 -6.26 19.31
CA HIS A 37 4.99 -5.39 18.42
C HIS A 37 4.74 -6.04 17.05
N PRO A 38 3.49 -6.05 16.55
CA PRO A 38 3.20 -6.36 15.15
C PRO A 38 3.36 -5.07 14.34
N TRP A 39 4.42 -4.96 13.54
CA TRP A 39 4.50 -4.05 12.39
C TRP A 39 4.02 -2.60 12.65
N ARG A 40 4.63 -1.87 13.59
CA ARG A 40 4.33 -0.44 13.74
C ARG A 40 5.60 0.38 14.05
N TYR A 41 5.97 1.18 13.03
CA TYR A 41 6.91 2.32 13.01
C TYR A 41 8.43 2.06 12.90
N TRP A 42 8.93 2.19 11.66
CA TRP A 42 10.27 2.71 11.39
C TRP A 42 10.22 4.25 11.38
N PRO A 43 10.95 4.96 12.25
CA PRO A 43 10.97 6.42 12.26
C PRO A 43 11.90 6.89 11.15
N GLY A 44 11.34 7.15 9.97
CA GLY A 44 12.11 7.67 8.83
C GLY A 44 11.42 7.66 7.47
N LEU A 45 10.28 6.99 7.30
CA LEU A 45 9.46 7.10 6.09
C LEU A 45 8.25 7.99 6.39
N PRO A 46 8.19 9.25 5.96
CA PRO A 46 6.90 9.85 5.71
C PRO A 46 6.42 9.43 4.32
N SER A 47 5.10 9.36 4.20
CA SER A 47 4.37 9.62 2.97
C SER A 47 4.33 8.47 1.98
N PHE A 48 3.19 7.76 2.01
CA PHE A 48 2.53 7.10 0.89
C PHE A 48 3.03 7.62 -0.48
N PRO A 49 4.07 7.03 -1.09
CA PRO A 49 4.70 7.58 -2.29
C PRO A 49 3.77 7.61 -3.51
N SER A 50 2.74 6.75 -3.50
CA SER A 50 1.70 6.75 -4.52
C SER A 50 0.61 7.79 -4.28
N ILE A 51 0.60 8.55 -3.18
CA ILE A 51 -0.46 9.53 -2.90
C ILE A 51 0.05 10.93 -3.12
N VAL A 52 -0.67 11.68 -3.96
CA VAL A 52 -0.35 13.06 -4.32
C VAL A 52 -1.56 13.94 -4.11
N ARG A 53 -1.32 15.21 -3.80
CA ARG A 53 -2.32 16.28 -3.78
C ARG A 53 -1.98 17.31 -4.84
N THR A 54 -2.94 17.68 -5.65
CA THR A 54 -2.77 18.70 -6.69
C THR A 54 -4.01 19.59 -6.63
N PRO A 55 -3.89 20.87 -6.23
CA PRO A 55 -5.05 21.74 -5.99
C PRO A 55 -6.07 21.76 -7.15
N ASP A 56 -5.58 21.75 -8.39
CA ASP A 56 -6.42 21.83 -9.59
C ASP A 56 -6.97 20.47 -10.08
N VAL A 57 -6.75 19.38 -9.33
CA VAL A 57 -7.17 18.02 -9.73
C VAL A 57 -7.95 17.36 -8.60
N CYS A 58 -9.14 16.84 -8.89
CA CYS A 58 -10.02 16.21 -7.89
C CYS A 58 -10.32 17.13 -6.69
N GLY A 59 -10.49 18.43 -6.93
CA GLY A 59 -10.78 19.41 -5.86
C GLY A 59 -9.65 19.58 -4.84
N GLY A 60 -8.43 19.11 -5.12
CA GLY A 60 -7.31 19.12 -4.18
C GLY A 60 -7.24 17.89 -3.26
N SER A 61 -8.18 16.95 -3.37
CA SER A 61 -8.20 15.72 -2.58
C SER A 61 -6.96 14.86 -2.77
N ALA A 62 -6.65 14.07 -1.74
CA ALA A 62 -5.61 13.06 -1.83
C ALA A 62 -5.99 12.02 -2.90
N ARG A 63 -5.09 11.76 -3.86
CA ARG A 63 -5.33 10.83 -4.96
C ARG A 63 -4.12 9.98 -5.27
N LEU A 64 -4.36 8.85 -5.93
CA LEU A 64 -3.29 8.01 -6.42
C LEU A 64 -2.57 8.64 -7.62
N ILE A 65 -1.25 8.62 -7.58
CA ILE A 65 -0.37 9.08 -8.66
C ILE A 65 -0.70 8.32 -9.95
N ARG A 66 -0.56 9.00 -11.10
CA ARG A 66 -0.91 8.47 -12.45
C ARG A 66 -2.41 8.18 -12.67
N THR A 67 -3.25 8.40 -11.67
CA THR A 67 -4.71 8.24 -11.77
C THR A 67 -5.45 9.51 -11.37
N ARG A 68 -6.73 9.57 -11.73
CA ARG A 68 -7.70 10.50 -11.15
C ARG A 68 -8.62 9.78 -10.15
N ALA A 69 -8.08 8.78 -9.43
CA ALA A 69 -8.80 8.07 -8.38
C ALA A 69 -8.46 8.72 -7.03
N PRO A 70 -9.40 9.49 -6.43
CA PRO A 70 -9.24 9.99 -5.07
C PRO A 70 -9.22 8.83 -4.08
N VAL A 71 -8.49 8.98 -2.98
CA VAL A 71 -8.46 7.99 -1.91
C VAL A 71 -9.84 7.82 -1.29
N TRP A 72 -10.62 8.91 -1.14
CA TRP A 72 -11.97 8.86 -0.60
C TRP A 72 -12.91 7.99 -1.45
N THR A 73 -12.77 8.01 -2.78
CA THR A 73 -13.61 7.21 -3.68
C THR A 73 -13.31 5.73 -3.52
N LEU A 74 -12.04 5.37 -3.43
CA LEU A 74 -11.61 3.99 -3.16
C LEU A 74 -12.11 3.52 -1.81
N GLU A 75 -11.98 4.36 -0.77
CA GLU A 75 -12.48 4.05 0.57
C GLU A 75 -13.99 3.85 0.56
N ARG A 76 -14.72 4.68 -0.21
CA ARG A 76 -16.16 4.51 -0.35
C ARG A 76 -16.52 3.20 -1.04
N MET A 77 -15.83 2.82 -2.11
CA MET A 77 -16.02 1.51 -2.76
C MET A 77 -15.79 0.35 -1.79
N ARG A 78 -14.75 0.44 -0.97
CA ARG A 78 -14.45 -0.54 0.10
C ARG A 78 -15.58 -0.62 1.12
N GLN A 79 -16.11 0.52 1.57
CA GLN A 79 -17.25 0.57 2.50
C GLN A 79 -18.55 0.01 1.91
N LEU A 80 -18.73 0.12 0.58
CA LEU A 80 -19.86 -0.48 -0.14
C LEU A 80 -19.68 -1.99 -0.39
N GLY A 81 -18.56 -2.58 0.05
CA GLY A 81 -18.28 -4.01 -0.08
C GLY A 81 -17.72 -4.43 -1.44
N ILE A 82 -17.27 -3.49 -2.27
CA ILE A 82 -16.57 -3.81 -3.52
C ILE A 82 -15.20 -4.39 -3.17
N SER A 83 -14.87 -5.54 -3.76
CA SER A 83 -13.60 -6.22 -3.46
C SER A 83 -12.41 -5.50 -4.10
N ASP A 84 -11.23 -5.62 -3.50
CA ASP A 84 -9.99 -5.08 -4.07
C ASP A 84 -9.73 -5.59 -5.51
N ALA A 85 -10.10 -6.84 -5.79
CA ALA A 85 -9.98 -7.42 -7.13
C ALA A 85 -10.89 -6.71 -8.16
N ASP A 86 -12.13 -6.38 -7.77
CA ASP A 86 -13.07 -5.66 -8.63
C ASP A 86 -12.65 -4.19 -8.83
N ILE A 87 -12.11 -3.55 -7.78
CA ILE A 87 -11.55 -2.20 -7.87
C ILE A 87 -10.35 -2.18 -8.83
N LEU A 88 -9.46 -3.18 -8.77
CA LEU A 88 -8.33 -3.30 -9.69
C LEU A 88 -8.78 -3.63 -11.12
N SER A 89 -9.77 -4.50 -11.28
CA SER A 89 -10.30 -4.89 -12.59
C SER A 89 -10.93 -3.72 -13.33
N SER A 90 -11.63 -2.83 -12.62
CA SER A 90 -12.26 -1.63 -13.19
C SER A 90 -11.27 -0.50 -13.52
N SER A 91 -10.03 -0.57 -13.01
CA SER A 91 -9.05 0.51 -13.10
C SER A 91 -7.70 0.05 -13.67
N PRO A 92 -7.51 0.02 -15.01
CA PRO A 92 -6.32 -0.58 -15.65
C PRO A 92 -4.96 0.04 -15.28
N ARG A 93 -4.95 1.26 -14.71
CA ARG A 93 -3.72 1.95 -14.28
C ARG A 93 -3.43 1.78 -12.79
N LEU A 94 -4.36 1.21 -12.03
CA LEU A 94 -4.27 1.00 -10.60
C LEU A 94 -3.51 -0.29 -10.32
N GLN A 95 -2.52 -0.23 -9.43
CA GLN A 95 -1.78 -1.42 -9.00
C GLN A 95 -2.17 -1.81 -7.58
N ALA A 96 -2.00 -3.09 -7.23
CA ALA A 96 -2.30 -3.58 -5.88
C ALA A 96 -1.50 -2.81 -4.79
N ALA A 97 -0.24 -2.46 -5.07
CA ALA A 97 0.58 -1.65 -4.17
C ALA A 97 0.04 -0.23 -3.95
N ASP A 98 -0.72 0.32 -4.91
CA ASP A 98 -1.37 1.62 -4.76
C ASP A 98 -2.57 1.51 -3.80
N LEU A 99 -3.35 0.42 -3.87
CA LEU A 99 -4.46 0.18 -2.93
C LEU A 99 -3.99 0.03 -1.48
N VAL A 100 -2.91 -0.73 -1.25
CA VAL A 100 -2.32 -0.87 0.09
C VAL A 100 -1.97 0.49 0.69
N GLN A 101 -1.41 1.39 -0.12
CA GLN A 101 -1.09 2.75 0.33
C GLN A 101 -2.35 3.60 0.54
N ALA A 102 -3.35 3.49 -0.34
CA ALA A 102 -4.63 4.17 -0.18
C ALA A 102 -5.33 3.79 1.12
N TRP A 103 -5.38 2.49 1.46
CA TRP A 103 -5.96 1.99 2.72
C TRP A 103 -5.20 2.49 3.93
N ALA A 104 -3.86 2.40 3.91
CA ALA A 104 -3.04 2.89 5.00
C ALA A 104 -3.17 4.42 5.19
N TYR A 105 -3.46 5.18 4.12
CA TYR A 105 -3.75 6.60 4.18
C TYR A 105 -5.14 6.85 4.76
N ALA A 106 -6.16 6.17 4.27
CA ALA A 106 -7.52 6.30 4.76
C ALA A 106 -7.62 5.99 6.26
N ASP A 107 -6.93 4.94 6.73
CA ASP A 107 -6.92 4.58 8.15
C ASP A 107 -6.19 5.63 9.03
N GLN A 108 -5.18 6.33 8.48
CA GLN A 108 -4.45 7.39 9.19
C GLN A 108 -5.14 8.77 9.10
N HIS A 109 -5.94 8.99 8.06
CA HIS A 109 -6.60 10.26 7.74
C HIS A 109 -8.13 10.10 7.73
N ARG A 110 -8.66 9.29 8.65
CA ARG A 110 -10.06 8.86 8.65
C ARG A 110 -11.06 10.02 8.65
N GLU A 111 -10.86 11.02 9.50
CA GLU A 111 -11.76 12.19 9.60
C GLU A 111 -11.81 12.99 8.30
N GLU A 112 -10.66 13.17 7.65
CA GLU A 112 -10.56 13.84 6.36
C GLU A 112 -11.32 13.06 5.28
N ILE A 113 -11.06 11.74 5.19
CA ILE A 113 -11.70 10.90 4.18
C ILE A 113 -13.21 10.79 4.42
N GLU A 114 -13.67 10.63 5.66
CA GLU A 114 -15.11 10.61 5.98
C GLU A 114 -15.80 11.94 5.65
N LYS A 115 -15.10 13.07 5.82
CA LYS A 115 -15.60 14.37 5.40
C LYS A 115 -15.71 14.46 3.88
N GLU A 116 -14.66 14.09 3.14
CA GLU A 116 -14.66 14.09 1.67
C GLU A 116 -15.76 13.18 1.11
N ILE A 117 -15.95 11.98 1.68
CA ILE A 117 -17.05 11.08 1.30
C ILE A 117 -18.40 11.77 1.47
N ARG A 118 -18.66 12.36 2.63
CA ARG A 118 -19.95 13.02 2.92
C ARG A 118 -20.21 14.20 2.00
N GLU A 119 -19.23 15.07 1.83
CA GLU A 119 -19.34 16.25 0.96
C GLU A 119 -19.63 15.87 -0.50
N ASN A 120 -19.07 14.76 -0.98
CA ASN A 120 -19.29 14.28 -2.35
C ASN A 120 -20.56 13.40 -2.50
N GLU A 121 -21.18 12.95 -1.41
CA GLU A 121 -22.45 12.21 -1.45
C GLU A 121 -23.68 13.13 -1.29
N GLU A 122 -23.50 14.30 -0.68
CA GLU A 122 -24.54 15.31 -0.50
C GLU A 122 -24.73 16.23 -1.74
N GLU A 123 -23.86 16.09 -2.74
CA GLU A 123 -23.86 16.84 -4.01
C GLU A 123 -24.51 16.04 -5.17
#